data_AF-A0A3M5VKS0-F1
#
_entry.id   AF-A0A3M5VKS0-F1
#
_cell.length_a   1.000
_cell.length_b   1.000
_cell.length_c   1.000
_cell.angle_alpha   90.00
_cell.angle_beta   90.00
_cell.angle_gamma   90.00
#
_symmetry.space_group_name_H-M   'P 1'
#
loop_
_entity.id
_entity.type
_entity.pdbx_description
1 polymer ?
#
loop_
_entity_poly.entity_id
_entity_poly.type
_entity_poly.pdbx_seq_one_letter_code
_entity_poly.pdbx_strand_id
1 'polypeptide(L)'
;MVVRGRADIAPVTRSYLIDFMAHNKDEAAQLMVSERVDQIYRQYALLRPNGSIDVPHFVRLMEKLRADGELAAIFQPLHIKVMPVSAAASGK
;
A
#
# COMPACT_ATOMS: atom_id res chain seq x y z
N MET A 1 2.58 11.41 -16.93
CA MET A 1 3.75 12.28 -17.12
C MET A 1 4.77 11.62 -18.04
N VAL A 2 5.30 10.45 -17.67
CA VAL A 2 6.33 9.73 -18.43
C VAL A 2 5.87 9.30 -19.83
N VAL A 3 4.79 8.50 -19.94
CA VAL A 3 4.24 8.02 -21.23
C VAL A 3 3.89 9.17 -22.20
N ARG A 4 3.58 10.36 -21.68
CA ARG A 4 3.25 11.55 -22.49
C ARG A 4 4.46 12.45 -22.79
N GLY A 5 5.68 12.01 -22.51
CA GLY A 5 6.91 12.77 -22.75
C GLY A 5 7.04 14.05 -21.92
N ARG A 6 6.36 14.16 -20.77
CA ARG A 6 6.41 15.35 -19.89
C ARG A 6 7.40 15.22 -18.74
N ALA A 7 7.99 14.04 -18.56
CA ALA A 7 9.03 13.74 -17.57
C ALA A 7 9.77 12.47 -18.00
N ASP A 8 11.07 12.39 -17.71
CA ASP A 8 11.87 11.20 -18.05
C ASP A 8 11.71 10.08 -17.03
N ILE A 9 11.47 10.43 -15.76
CA ILE A 9 11.33 9.49 -14.65
C ILE A 9 10.21 9.95 -13.71
N ALA A 10 9.54 8.98 -13.07
CA ALA A 10 8.56 9.25 -12.03
C ALA A 10 8.72 8.24 -10.87
N PRO A 11 9.06 8.70 -9.65
CA PRO A 11 8.97 7.85 -8.47
C PRO A 11 7.50 7.61 -8.13
N VAL A 12 7.12 6.34 -8.02
CA VAL A 12 5.77 5.90 -7.67
C VAL A 12 5.85 4.76 -6.66
N THR A 13 4.73 4.45 -5.99
CA THR A 13 4.68 3.27 -5.12
C THR A 13 4.67 2.00 -5.97
N ARG A 14 5.32 0.94 -5.48
CA ARG A 14 5.34 -0.36 -6.17
C ARG A 14 3.94 -0.93 -6.39
N SER A 15 3.05 -0.76 -5.41
CA SER A 15 1.67 -1.22 -5.51
C SER A 15 0.89 -0.49 -6.60
N TYR A 16 1.07 0.83 -6.74
CA TYR A 16 0.49 1.59 -7.84
C TYR A 16 1.03 1.12 -9.20
N LEU A 17 2.35 0.90 -9.31
CA LEU A 17 2.95 0.46 -10.56
C LEU A 17 2.44 -0.93 -10.99
N ILE A 18 2.30 -1.87 -10.05
CA ILE A 18 1.73 -3.21 -10.32
C ILE A 18 0.31 -3.10 -10.85
N ASP A 19 -0.54 -2.34 -10.16
CA ASP A 19 -1.93 -2.13 -10.56
C ASP A 19 -2.04 -1.42 -11.92
N PHE A 20 -1.23 -0.39 -12.14
CA PHE A 20 -1.18 0.34 -13.40
C PHE A 20 -0.79 -0.58 -14.57
N MET A 21 0.27 -1.37 -14.42
CA MET A 21 0.75 -2.26 -15.49
C MET A 21 -0.22 -3.42 -15.77
N ALA A 22 -0.94 -3.90 -14.75
CA ALA A 22 -1.96 -4.94 -14.92
C ALA A 22 -3.14 -4.47 -15.80
N HIS A 23 -3.51 -3.20 -15.69
CA HIS A 23 -4.66 -2.62 -16.39
C HIS A 23 -4.30 -1.84 -17.68
N ASN A 24 -3.02 -1.53 -17.92
CA ASN A 24 -2.56 -0.68 -19.04
C ASN A 24 -1.35 -1.33 -19.72
N LYS A 25 -1.57 -2.45 -20.43
CA LYS A 25 -0.49 -3.29 -20.97
C LYS A 25 0.34 -2.58 -22.05
N ASP A 26 -0.32 -1.80 -22.91
CA ASP A 26 0.34 -1.12 -24.02
C ASP A 26 1.22 0.03 -23.52
N GLU A 27 0.77 0.77 -22.51
CA GLU A 27 1.55 1.79 -21.82
C GLU A 27 2.68 1.16 -21.00
N ALA A 28 2.42 0.04 -20.33
CA ALA A 28 3.42 -0.67 -19.54
C ALA A 28 4.60 -1.13 -20.40
N ALA A 29 4.35 -1.58 -21.64
CA ALA A 29 5.38 -2.00 -22.58
C ALA A 29 6.33 -0.86 -23.00
N GLN A 30 5.94 0.40 -22.79
CA GLN A 30 6.75 1.59 -23.10
C GLN A 30 7.64 2.04 -21.93
N LEU A 31 7.50 1.41 -20.76
CA LEU A 31 8.17 1.84 -19.54
C LEU A 31 9.27 0.85 -19.13
N MET A 32 10.37 1.37 -18.61
CA MET A 32 11.41 0.59 -17.95
C MET A 32 11.30 0.78 -16.42
N VAL A 33 11.20 -0.32 -15.67
CA VAL A 33 11.12 -0.28 -14.21
C VAL A 33 12.53 -0.31 -13.62
N SER A 34 12.90 0.75 -12.90
CA SER A 34 14.15 0.81 -12.14
C SER A 34 14.11 -0.13 -10.92
N GLU A 35 15.24 -0.76 -10.61
CA GLU A 35 15.41 -1.57 -9.40
C GLU A 35 15.71 -0.72 -8.14
N ARG A 36 16.02 0.57 -8.32
CA ARG A 36 16.35 1.49 -7.22
C ARG A 36 15.08 1.82 -6.41
N VAL A 37 15.17 1.64 -5.09
CA VAL A 37 14.14 2.09 -4.15
C VAL A 37 14.55 3.44 -3.57
N ASP A 38 13.75 4.47 -3.79
CA ASP A 38 14.02 5.81 -3.25
C ASP A 38 13.59 5.93 -1.79
N GLN A 39 12.45 5.34 -1.40
CA GLN A 39 11.92 5.45 -0.04
C GLN A 39 11.04 4.26 0.36
N ILE A 40 11.08 3.90 1.65
CA ILE A 40 10.18 2.91 2.27
C ILE A 40 9.20 3.66 3.19
N TYR A 41 7.91 3.55 2.89
CA TYR A 41 6.84 4.16 3.69
C TYR A 41 6.17 3.16 4.62
N ARG A 42 5.86 3.60 5.84
CA ARG A 42 4.96 2.90 6.76
C ARG A 42 3.58 3.53 6.64
N GLN A 43 2.60 2.74 6.20
CA GLN A 43 1.23 3.21 6.06
C GLN A 43 0.53 3.16 7.43
N TYR A 44 -0.16 4.25 7.77
CA TYR A 44 -0.94 4.36 9.00
C TYR A 44 -2.36 4.82 8.66
N ALA A 45 -3.32 4.36 9.45
CA ALA A 45 -4.66 4.92 9.42
C ALA A 45 -4.71 6.18 10.30
N LEU A 46 -5.26 7.26 9.75
CA LEU A 46 -5.53 8.49 10.50
C LEU A 46 -7.01 8.53 10.84
N LEU A 47 -7.33 8.63 12.14
CA LEU A 47 -8.70 8.67 12.63
C LEU A 47 -9.05 10.07 13.14
N ARG A 48 -10.30 10.48 12.90
CA ARG A 48 -10.83 11.75 13.42
C ARG A 48 -11.06 11.62 14.93
N PRO A 49 -10.64 12.60 15.75
CA PRO A 49 -11.05 12.68 17.15
C PRO A 49 -12.57 12.73 17.27
N ASN A 50 -13.16 11.90 18.13
CA ASN A 50 -14.62 11.76 18.30
C ASN A 50 -15.36 11.34 17.01
N GLY A 51 -14.70 10.59 16.13
CA GLY A 51 -15.34 9.97 14.96
C GLY A 51 -16.27 8.82 15.34
N SER A 52 -17.03 8.32 14.36
CA SER A 52 -17.96 7.19 14.55
C SER A 52 -17.26 5.86 14.89
N ILE A 53 -15.98 5.73 14.55
CA ILE A 53 -15.11 4.64 14.96
C ILE A 53 -13.94 5.21 15.76
N ASP A 54 -13.76 4.71 16.97
CA ASP A 54 -12.62 5.07 17.80
C ASP A 54 -11.40 4.17 17.51
N VAL A 55 -10.25 4.52 18.10
CA VAL A 55 -9.00 3.79 17.90
C VAL A 55 -9.11 2.32 18.36
N PRO A 56 -9.59 1.99 19.58
CA PRO A 56 -9.75 0.60 20.00
C PRO A 56 -10.62 -0.25 19.07
N HIS A 57 -11.74 0.27 18.58
CA HIS A 57 -12.62 -0.45 17.67
C HIS A 57 -11.95 -0.68 16.31
N PHE A 58 -11.25 0.32 15.78
CA PHE A 58 -10.50 0.19 14.53
C PHE A 58 -9.37 -0.85 14.65
N VAL A 59 -8.62 -0.83 15.75
CA VAL A 59 -7.54 -1.81 15.99
C VAL A 59 -8.10 -3.22 16.00
N ARG A 60 -9.19 -3.49 16.73
CA ARG A 60 -9.82 -4.82 16.76
C ARG A 60 -10.30 -5.29 15.39
N LEU A 61 -10.86 -4.38 14.57
CA LEU A 61 -11.25 -4.71 13.20
C LEU A 61 -10.03 -5.12 12.36
N MET A 62 -8.95 -4.35 12.44
CA MET A 62 -7.72 -4.63 11.69
C MET A 62 -7.03 -5.91 12.17
N GLU A 63 -7.08 -6.22 13.47
CA GLU A 63 -6.59 -7.48 14.03
C GLU A 63 -7.39 -8.67 13.52
N LYS A 64 -8.72 -8.58 13.54
CA LYS A 64 -9.61 -9.62 13.00
C LYS A 64 -9.32 -9.89 11.53
N LEU A 65 -9.31 -8.86 10.68
CA LEU A 65 -9.01 -8.99 9.25
C LEU A 65 -7.65 -9.65 8.99
N ARG A 66 -6.66 -9.40 9.86
CA ARG A 66 -5.34 -10.03 9.75
C ARG A 66 -5.36 -11.49 10.19
N ALA A 67 -6.03 -11.78 11.31
CA ALA A 67 -6.15 -13.14 11.84
C ALA A 67 -6.91 -14.07 10.88
N ASP A 68 -7.95 -13.52 10.25
CA ASP A 68 -8.81 -14.25 9.32
C ASP A 68 -8.18 -14.40 7.92
N GLY A 69 -7.00 -13.79 7.67
CA GLY A 69 -6.31 -13.82 6.38
C GLY A 69 -6.90 -12.91 5.31
N GLU A 70 -8.06 -12.32 5.54
CA GLU A 70 -8.74 -11.37 4.65
C GLU A 70 -7.85 -10.19 4.26
N LEU A 71 -7.08 -9.67 5.22
CA LEU A 71 -6.17 -8.57 4.94
C LEU A 71 -5.07 -8.99 3.95
N ALA A 72 -4.59 -10.23 4.04
CA ALA A 72 -3.61 -10.75 3.08
C ALA A 72 -4.24 -10.96 1.69
N ALA A 73 -5.48 -11.47 1.64
CA ALA A 73 -6.21 -11.64 0.39
C ALA A 73 -6.42 -10.31 -0.35
N ILE A 74 -6.81 -9.24 0.36
CA ILE A 74 -6.99 -7.89 -0.21
C ILE A 74 -5.68 -7.37 -0.82
N PHE A 75 -4.55 -7.62 -0.17
CA PHE A 75 -3.24 -7.06 -0.56
C PHE A 75 -2.43 -7.92 -1.53
N GLN A 76 -2.79 -9.19 -1.69
CA GLN A 76 -2.07 -10.15 -2.53
C GLN A 76 -1.93 -9.68 -3.99
N PRO A 77 -2.98 -9.16 -4.67
CA PRO A 77 -2.86 -8.72 -6.07
C PRO A 77 -1.88 -7.55 -6.27
N LEU A 78 -1.65 -6.76 -5.21
CA LEU A 78 -0.75 -5.60 -5.21
C LEU A 78 0.67 -5.94 -4.75
N HIS A 79 0.95 -7.23 -4.50
CA HIS A 79 2.19 -7.73 -3.91
C HIS A 79 2.59 -7.01 -2.61
N ILE A 80 1.61 -6.59 -1.82
CA ILE A 80 1.85 -5.98 -0.51
C ILE A 80 1.88 -7.09 0.54
N LYS A 81 3.00 -7.22 1.26
CA LYS A 81 3.11 -8.17 2.37
C LYS A 81 2.46 -7.60 3.62
N VAL A 82 1.47 -8.31 4.17
CA VAL A 82 0.92 -8.02 5.49
C VAL A 82 1.94 -8.44 6.54
N MET A 83 2.48 -7.47 7.27
CA MET A 83 3.40 -7.71 8.37
C MET A 83 2.62 -7.96 9.67
N PRO A 84 3.14 -8.81 10.57
CA PRO A 84 2.61 -8.92 11.92
C PRO A 84 2.76 -7.57 12.63
N VAL A 85 1.79 -7.23 13.49
CA VAL A 85 1.89 -6.04 14.34
C VAL A 85 2.98 -6.34 15.38
N SER A 86 4.05 -5.54 15.39
CA SER A 86 5.04 -5.61 16.46
C SER A 86 4.45 -4.95 17.72
N ALA A 87 4.54 -5.65 18.85
CA ALA A 87 4.04 -5.21 20.16
C ALA A 87 4.62 -3.84 20.61
N ALA A 88 5.71 -3.37 20.00
CA ALA A 88 6.32 -2.07 20.29
C ALA A 88 5.47 -0.85 19.89
N ALA A 89 4.42 -1.03 19.07
CA ALA A 89 3.54 0.06 18.66
C ALA A 89 2.30 0.25 19.55
N SER A 90 2.07 -0.64 20.53
CA SER A 90 0.90 -0.59 21.42
C SER A 90 1.15 0.19 22.73
N GLY A 91 2.29 0.90 22.83
CA GLY A 91 2.65 1.66 24.01
C GLY A 91 2.31 3.14 23.88
N LYS A 92 1.14 3.54 24.37
CA LYS A 92 0.91 4.70 25.25
C LYS A 92 -0.52 4.67 25.78
#